data_AF-A0A8D8G3P6-F1
#
_entry.id   AF-A0A8D8G3P6-F1
#
_cell.length_a   1.000
_cell.length_b   1.000
_cell.length_c   1.000
_cell.angle_alpha   90.00
_cell.angle_beta   90.00
_cell.angle_gamma   90.00
#
_symmetry.space_group_name_H-M   'P 1'
#
loop_
_entity.id
_entity.type
_entity.pdbx_description
1 polymer ?
#
loop_
_entity_poly.entity_id
_entity_poly.type
_entity_poly.pdbx_seq_one_letter_code
_entity_poly.pdbx_strand_id
1 'polypeptide(L)'
;GHDGSGHEHNDPLTMQQETAGATGPSPDDPQSTTPSPAQILPSDLIDHIARDPKVFFKSQQINDPELTTDERVAIVRDVLAKSHTTFLARFGLFLREEHLRFFEQDGQTSGYSPDESYEVGYYLERIRRSHNGGRHREVRNRRYAALKQLVQEGRYFSETEMMQREPLLYDQLVGQYLTEREKKARDAVGQKNDSLVSILFSGIDRDNVDALRQQQEQEEKSQDEAAGGDEDDGFRQNKPPGSPAFSRAQWGNFDDEEVERQRKVENDRATRQRNKKFSTPVTALTAGERDLLRDEFVGTMYSRFIAGEDEEFDYGKVDESMELDNLDIVEQDEQERYFDTDDGEEVQADDGSKMQQDGEESEDDLDVYMRHLEKHLDSQRNLEQMSSRMREINCEYESDDE
;
A
#
# COMPACT_ATOMS: atom_id res chain seq x y z
N GLY A 1 -25.80 -1.50 84.16
CA GLY A 1 -25.19 -2.70 84.75
C GLY A 1 -23.69 -2.55 84.63
N HIS A 2 -22.99 -2.73 85.74
CA HIS A 2 -21.52 -2.72 85.88
C HIS A 2 -20.83 -3.83 85.06
N ASP A 3 -19.54 -3.60 84.78
CA ASP A 3 -18.36 -4.49 84.80
C ASP A 3 -18.47 -5.94 84.29
N GLY A 4 -17.46 -6.55 83.66
CA GLY A 4 -16.03 -6.28 83.58
C GLY A 4 -15.28 -7.62 83.58
N SER A 5 -14.01 -7.60 83.14
CA SER A 5 -12.97 -8.64 83.35
C SER A 5 -13.21 -10.03 82.73
N GLY A 6 -12.24 -10.78 82.22
CA GLY A 6 -10.79 -10.82 82.42
C GLY A 6 -10.35 -12.29 82.52
N HIS A 7 -9.05 -12.56 82.27
CA HIS A 7 -8.30 -13.84 82.40
C HIS A 7 -8.44 -14.85 81.25
N GLU A 8 -7.40 -15.13 80.46
CA GLU A 8 -6.04 -15.69 80.73
C GLU A 8 -6.01 -17.16 81.19
N HIS A 9 -5.06 -17.88 80.57
CA HIS A 9 -4.38 -19.11 80.99
C HIS A 9 -5.02 -20.46 80.65
N ASN A 10 -4.45 -21.19 79.67
CA ASN A 10 -3.35 -22.14 79.92
C ASN A 10 -3.15 -23.09 78.71
N ASP A 11 -2.00 -22.98 78.05
CA ASP A 11 -1.25 -24.14 77.53
C ASP A 11 -0.70 -24.94 78.74
N PRO A 12 -0.44 -26.28 78.68
CA PRO A 12 0.65 -26.81 77.85
C PRO A 12 0.58 -28.28 77.36
N LEU A 13 1.46 -28.54 76.37
CA LEU A 13 2.21 -29.78 76.02
C LEU A 13 1.79 -31.14 76.59
N THR A 14 1.78 -32.18 75.73
CA THR A 14 2.61 -33.43 75.77
C THR A 14 2.20 -34.32 74.58
N MET A 15 3.00 -34.49 73.51
CA MET A 15 4.09 -35.46 73.25
C MET A 15 3.68 -36.95 73.03
N GLN A 16 4.08 -37.50 71.87
CA GLN A 16 4.34 -38.93 71.51
C GLN A 16 3.09 -39.81 71.21
N GLN A 17 3.05 -40.78 70.28
CA GLN A 17 4.03 -41.49 69.44
C GLN A 17 3.27 -42.29 68.34
N GLU A 18 3.90 -42.46 67.17
CA GLU A 18 3.88 -43.57 66.17
C GLU A 18 2.59 -44.41 65.92
N THR A 19 2.22 -44.65 64.65
CA THR A 19 2.59 -45.88 63.93
C THR A 19 2.26 -45.82 62.42
N ALA A 20 3.01 -46.64 61.67
CA ALA A 20 3.20 -46.63 60.23
C ALA A 20 2.02 -47.11 59.36
N GLY A 21 2.02 -46.66 58.11
CA GLY A 21 1.26 -47.23 57.00
C GLY A 21 1.66 -46.60 55.66
N ALA A 22 2.69 -47.15 55.02
CA ALA A 22 3.14 -46.78 53.68
C ALA A 22 2.35 -47.53 52.60
N THR A 23 1.88 -46.84 51.56
CA THR A 23 1.89 -47.29 50.14
C THR A 23 1.38 -46.18 49.20
N GLY A 24 2.26 -45.70 48.31
CA GLY A 24 1.96 -45.50 46.88
C GLY A 24 1.33 -44.17 46.42
N PRO A 25 1.98 -43.45 45.48
CA PRO A 25 1.46 -42.22 44.88
C PRO A 25 0.55 -42.53 43.68
N SER A 26 -0.52 -41.76 43.51
CA SER A 26 -1.25 -41.69 42.25
C SER A 26 -1.22 -40.27 41.69
N PRO A 27 -1.16 -40.13 40.35
CA PRO A 27 -0.72 -38.93 39.65
C PRO A 27 -1.89 -38.10 39.12
N ASP A 28 -1.55 -36.93 38.57
CA ASP A 28 -2.35 -36.12 37.67
C ASP A 28 -3.52 -35.31 38.28
N ASP A 29 -3.15 -34.22 38.96
CA ASP A 29 -3.86 -32.95 38.80
C ASP A 29 -2.96 -32.01 37.98
N PRO A 30 -3.29 -31.67 36.73
CA PRO A 30 -2.56 -30.65 36.00
C PRO A 30 -2.94 -29.32 36.63
N GLN A 31 -2.08 -28.83 37.52
CA GLN A 31 -2.03 -27.41 37.84
C GLN A 31 -1.98 -26.65 36.51
N SER A 32 -3.00 -25.85 36.28
CA SER A 32 -3.05 -24.75 35.34
C SER A 32 -1.86 -23.80 35.60
N THR A 33 -0.70 -24.20 35.10
CA THR A 33 0.42 -23.30 34.85
C THR A 33 0.04 -22.52 33.61
N THR A 34 -0.76 -21.47 33.81
CA THR A 34 -0.73 -20.36 32.87
C THR A 34 0.73 -19.90 32.79
N PRO A 35 1.35 -19.85 31.60
CA PRO A 35 2.67 -19.25 31.49
C PRO A 35 2.50 -17.79 31.91
N SER A 36 3.06 -17.44 33.08
CA SER A 36 3.21 -16.04 33.47
C SER A 36 3.88 -15.32 32.29
N PRO A 37 3.34 -14.19 31.80
CA PRO A 37 3.86 -13.54 30.60
C PRO A 37 5.34 -13.26 30.85
N ALA A 38 6.21 -13.79 29.98
CA ALA A 38 7.65 -13.67 30.14
C ALA A 38 8.01 -12.18 30.32
N GLN A 39 8.54 -11.82 31.49
CA GLN A 39 8.98 -10.46 31.76
C GLN A 39 10.14 -10.16 30.82
N ILE A 40 9.95 -9.14 29.99
CA ILE A 40 10.96 -8.72 29.01
C ILE A 40 11.99 -7.88 29.73
N LEU A 41 13.26 -8.30 29.60
CA LEU A 41 14.34 -7.64 30.29
C LEU A 41 14.79 -6.40 29.51
N PRO A 42 15.13 -5.29 30.21
CA PRO A 42 15.68 -4.11 29.55
C PRO A 42 17.01 -4.40 28.85
N SER A 43 17.76 -5.41 29.30
CA SER A 43 19.01 -5.82 28.63
C SER A 43 18.77 -6.31 27.20
N ASP A 44 17.67 -7.03 26.94
CA ASP A 44 17.39 -7.62 25.63
C ASP A 44 17.07 -6.54 24.59
N LEU A 45 16.28 -5.53 24.98
CA LEU A 45 15.96 -4.40 24.09
C LEU A 45 17.22 -3.56 23.79
N ILE A 46 18.07 -3.32 24.80
CA ILE A 46 19.28 -2.51 24.66
C ILE A 46 20.27 -3.21 23.73
N ASP A 47 20.49 -4.51 23.93
CA ASP A 47 21.35 -5.33 23.08
C ASP A 47 20.84 -5.40 21.65
N HIS A 48 19.51 -5.50 21.47
CA HIS A 48 18.91 -5.51 20.14
C HIS A 48 19.20 -4.23 19.36
N ILE A 49 18.95 -3.08 19.97
CA ILE A 49 19.20 -1.77 19.34
C ILE A 49 20.70 -1.58 19.09
N ALA A 50 21.56 -1.93 20.05
CA ALA A 50 23.01 -1.72 19.93
C ALA A 50 23.65 -2.54 18.79
N ARG A 51 23.07 -3.68 18.42
CA ARG A 51 23.52 -4.54 17.32
C ARG A 51 23.04 -4.07 15.94
N ASP A 52 21.98 -3.26 15.87
CA ASP A 52 21.45 -2.79 14.59
C ASP A 52 22.39 -1.73 13.98
N PRO A 53 22.93 -1.97 12.77
CA PRO A 53 23.85 -1.03 12.11
C PRO A 53 23.17 0.24 11.60
N LYS A 54 21.84 0.26 11.45
CA LYS A 54 21.09 1.40 10.91
C LYS A 54 20.76 2.45 11.98
N VAL A 55 20.95 2.12 13.25
CA VAL A 55 20.59 3.00 14.36
C VAL A 55 21.61 4.14 14.51
N PHE A 56 21.09 5.36 14.63
CA PHE A 56 21.90 6.54 14.87
C PHE A 56 22.03 6.89 16.36
N PHE A 57 23.18 6.57 16.95
CA PHE A 57 23.45 6.74 18.39
C PHE A 57 24.02 8.11 18.80
N LYS A 58 24.79 8.76 17.93
CA LYS A 58 25.27 10.14 18.10
C LYS A 58 25.77 10.70 16.77
N SER A 59 25.71 12.02 16.62
CA SER A 59 26.38 12.72 15.52
C SER A 59 27.89 12.60 15.70
N GLN A 60 28.54 11.89 14.79
CA GLN A 60 29.99 11.72 14.70
C GLN A 60 30.49 12.57 13.55
N GLN A 61 31.62 13.27 13.75
CA GLN A 61 32.30 13.96 12.67
C GLN A 61 33.01 12.93 11.77
N ILE A 62 33.33 13.32 10.53
CA ILE A 62 33.96 12.45 9.50
C ILE A 62 35.24 11.74 9.99
N ASN A 63 35.92 12.26 11.02
CA ASN A 63 37.15 11.70 11.57
C ASN A 63 36.98 11.05 12.97
N ASP A 64 35.75 10.95 13.48
CA ASP A 64 35.51 10.30 14.77
C ASP A 64 35.58 8.77 14.61
N PRO A 65 36.17 8.05 15.58
CA PRO A 65 36.20 6.59 15.55
C PRO A 65 34.78 6.02 15.66
N GLU A 66 34.51 4.93 14.93
CA GLU A 66 33.24 4.22 15.03
C GLU A 66 32.96 3.80 16.49
N LEU A 67 31.75 4.10 16.94
CA LEU A 67 31.26 3.66 18.25
C LEU A 67 31.39 2.15 18.41
N THR A 68 32.04 1.76 19.50
CA THR A 68 32.09 0.37 19.95
C THR A 68 30.70 -0.10 20.40
N THR A 69 30.47 -1.41 20.40
CA THR A 69 29.21 -2.00 20.88
C THR A 69 28.89 -1.59 22.32
N ASP A 70 29.92 -1.53 23.17
CA ASP A 70 29.75 -1.21 24.59
C ASP A 70 29.35 0.26 24.81
N GLU A 71 29.92 1.17 24.00
CA GLU A 71 29.50 2.58 23.99
C GLU A 71 28.07 2.75 23.48
N ARG A 72 27.66 2.00 22.45
CA ARG A 72 26.27 2.00 21.96
C ARG A 72 25.31 1.54 23.05
N VAL A 73 25.61 0.41 23.71
CA VAL A 73 24.84 -0.11 24.85
C VAL A 73 24.73 0.92 25.97
N ALA A 74 25.82 1.61 26.31
CA ALA A 74 25.82 2.65 27.34
C ALA A 74 24.91 3.83 26.97
N ILE A 75 24.96 4.30 25.72
CA ILE A 75 24.11 5.39 25.22
C ILE A 75 22.63 4.99 25.28
N VAL A 76 22.27 3.80 24.77
CA VAL A 76 20.87 3.33 24.75
C VAL A 76 20.34 3.16 26.17
N ARG A 77 21.14 2.59 27.08
CA ARG A 77 20.79 2.46 28.51
C ARG A 77 20.54 3.81 29.18
N ASP A 78 21.39 4.80 28.91
CA ASP A 78 21.26 6.14 29.48
C ASP A 78 19.99 6.86 28.98
N VAL A 79 19.65 6.73 27.69
CA VAL A 79 18.41 7.29 27.15
C VAL A 79 17.18 6.60 27.75
N LEU A 80 17.21 5.26 27.85
CA LEU A 80 16.10 4.48 28.44
C LEU A 80 15.85 4.89 29.89
N ALA A 81 16.91 5.06 30.69
CA ALA A 81 16.78 5.43 32.10
C ALA A 81 16.28 6.85 32.33
N LYS A 82 16.45 7.76 31.36
CA LYS A 82 16.02 9.16 31.48
C LYS A 82 14.55 9.37 31.16
N SER A 83 14.07 8.79 30.06
CA SER A 83 12.70 9.00 29.58
C SER A 83 12.33 7.94 28.57
N HIS A 84 11.23 7.21 28.86
CA HIS A 84 10.70 6.21 27.94
C HIS A 84 10.08 6.85 26.69
N THR A 85 9.50 8.05 26.78
CA THR A 85 8.96 8.77 25.62
C THR A 85 10.06 9.19 24.65
N THR A 86 11.16 9.75 25.17
CA THR A 86 12.35 10.10 24.38
C THR A 86 12.98 8.87 23.76
N PHE A 87 13.01 7.77 24.50
CA PHE A 87 13.53 6.49 24.03
C PHE A 87 12.72 5.96 22.84
N LEU A 88 11.39 5.90 22.97
CA LEU A 88 10.49 5.42 21.92
C LEU A 88 10.51 6.33 20.68
N ALA A 89 10.55 7.65 20.87
CA ALA A 89 10.66 8.59 19.75
C ALA A 89 11.92 8.37 18.91
N ARG A 90 13.04 8.00 19.57
CA ARG A 90 14.35 7.88 18.93
C ARG A 90 14.65 6.48 18.40
N PHE A 91 14.32 5.45 19.17
CA PHE A 91 14.70 4.07 18.88
C PHE A 91 13.51 3.15 18.61
N GLY A 92 12.28 3.64 18.79
CA GLY A 92 11.06 2.84 18.73
C GLY A 92 10.85 2.12 17.40
N LEU A 93 11.23 2.73 16.27
CA LEU A 93 11.12 2.11 14.94
C LEU A 93 11.98 0.84 14.78
N PHE A 94 13.05 0.71 15.58
CA PHE A 94 13.98 -0.43 15.55
C PHE A 94 13.64 -1.49 16.60
N LEU A 95 12.58 -1.28 17.39
CA LEU A 95 12.11 -2.27 18.36
C LEU A 95 11.20 -3.30 17.68
N ARG A 96 11.19 -4.53 18.19
CA ARG A 96 10.23 -5.57 17.79
C ARG A 96 9.00 -5.50 18.69
N GLU A 97 7.91 -6.14 18.26
CA GLU A 97 6.68 -6.24 19.05
C GLU A 97 6.92 -6.80 20.46
N GLU A 98 7.83 -7.78 20.60
CA GLU A 98 8.26 -8.27 21.91
C GLU A 98 8.77 -7.11 22.77
N HIS A 99 9.73 -6.31 22.30
CA HIS A 99 10.31 -5.23 23.09
C HIS A 99 9.31 -4.13 23.48
N LEU A 100 8.24 -3.92 22.69
CA LEU A 100 7.20 -2.93 23.01
C LEU A 100 6.43 -3.28 24.28
N ARG A 101 6.23 -4.58 24.55
CA ARG A 101 5.56 -5.06 25.77
C ARG A 101 6.31 -4.69 27.04
N PHE A 102 7.61 -4.36 26.97
CA PHE A 102 8.37 -3.84 28.12
C PHE A 102 7.73 -2.56 28.68
N PHE A 103 7.27 -1.66 27.81
CA PHE A 103 6.74 -0.36 28.20
C PHE A 103 5.30 -0.43 28.75
N GLU A 104 4.63 -1.58 28.57
CA GLU A 104 3.27 -1.87 29.05
C GLU A 104 3.27 -2.62 30.39
N GLN A 105 4.43 -3.13 30.84
CA GLN A 105 4.52 -3.87 32.10
C GLN A 105 4.19 -2.95 33.29
N ASP A 106 3.42 -3.49 34.25
CA ASP A 106 2.98 -2.78 35.46
C ASP A 106 4.14 -2.13 36.24
N GLY A 107 5.33 -2.74 36.22
CA GLY A 107 6.53 -2.23 36.88
C GLY A 107 7.06 -0.91 36.28
N GLN A 108 6.77 -0.64 35.00
CA GLN A 108 7.15 0.61 34.33
C GLN A 108 6.00 1.63 34.35
N THR A 109 4.79 1.17 34.03
CA THR A 109 3.60 2.02 33.89
C THR A 109 3.16 2.65 35.21
N SER A 110 3.39 1.97 36.34
CA SER A 110 3.07 2.51 37.68
C SER A 110 3.86 3.78 38.05
N GLY A 111 4.99 4.03 37.37
CA GLY A 111 5.84 5.19 37.60
C GLY A 111 5.52 6.41 36.73
N TYR A 112 4.61 6.27 35.76
CA TYR A 112 4.32 7.35 34.81
C TYR A 112 3.37 8.39 35.38
N SER A 113 3.65 9.65 35.07
CA SER A 113 2.65 10.71 35.10
C SER A 113 1.51 10.39 34.11
N PRO A 114 0.27 10.88 34.33
CA PRO A 114 -0.81 10.74 33.34
C PRO A 114 -0.42 11.17 31.93
N ASP A 115 0.35 12.27 31.81
CA ASP A 115 0.82 12.79 30.52
C ASP A 115 1.83 11.83 29.86
N GLU A 116 2.78 11.30 30.65
CA GLU A 116 3.78 10.35 30.16
C GLU A 116 3.13 9.02 29.73
N SER A 117 2.11 8.56 30.46
CA SER A 117 1.35 7.37 30.11
C SER A 117 0.66 7.52 28.75
N TYR A 118 0.05 8.68 28.51
CA TYR A 118 -0.55 9.01 27.22
C TYR A 118 0.48 9.07 26.09
N GLU A 119 1.60 9.78 26.29
CA GLU A 119 2.66 9.88 25.31
C GLU A 119 3.28 8.51 24.96
N VAL A 120 3.60 7.70 25.98
CA VAL A 120 4.12 6.34 25.78
C VAL A 120 3.11 5.50 25.01
N GLY A 121 1.83 5.54 25.39
CA GLY A 121 0.76 4.84 24.68
C GLY A 121 0.67 5.24 23.20
N TYR A 122 0.71 6.54 22.91
CA TYR A 122 0.72 7.06 21.56
C TYR A 122 1.91 6.53 20.73
N TYR A 123 3.12 6.57 21.28
CA TYR A 123 4.29 6.04 20.57
C TYR A 123 4.20 4.54 20.31
N LEU A 124 3.73 3.76 21.29
CA LEU A 124 3.54 2.31 21.12
C LEU A 124 2.56 1.99 20.00
N GLU A 125 1.41 2.67 19.98
CA GLU A 125 0.41 2.49 18.94
C GLU A 125 0.95 2.89 17.56
N ARG A 126 1.65 4.03 17.48
CA ARG A 126 2.29 4.50 16.25
C ARG A 126 3.33 3.51 15.72
N ILE A 127 4.17 2.95 16.58
CA ILE A 127 5.19 1.97 16.18
C ILE A 127 4.52 0.69 15.67
N ARG A 128 3.50 0.17 16.39
CA ARG A 128 2.73 -1.01 15.97
C ARG A 128 2.05 -0.80 14.62
N ARG A 129 1.45 0.39 14.41
CA ARG A 129 0.85 0.79 13.15
C ARG A 129 1.89 0.77 12.03
N SER A 130 3.08 1.31 12.27
CA SER A 130 4.18 1.27 11.30
C SER A 130 4.65 -0.16 10.98
N HIS A 131 4.66 -1.06 11.96
CA HIS A 131 5.10 -2.46 11.81
C HIS A 131 4.08 -3.30 11.02
N ASN A 132 2.79 -3.05 11.21
CA ASN A 132 1.70 -3.79 10.59
C ASN A 132 1.31 -3.21 9.21
N GLY A 133 2.28 -2.76 8.42
CA GLY A 133 2.06 -2.22 7.07
C GLY A 133 1.49 -0.80 7.01
N GLY A 134 1.21 -0.16 8.16
CA GLY A 134 0.72 1.23 8.22
C GLY A 134 1.70 2.23 7.63
N ARG A 135 3.01 1.95 7.62
CA ARG A 135 4.01 2.80 6.95
C ARG A 135 3.73 2.93 5.46
N HIS A 136 3.31 1.87 4.77
CA HIS A 136 3.00 1.96 3.34
C HIS A 136 1.79 2.87 3.10
N ARG A 137 0.76 2.79 3.95
CA ARG A 137 -0.41 3.68 3.90
C ARG A 137 -0.05 5.12 4.20
N GLU A 138 0.73 5.38 5.27
CA GLU A 138 1.22 6.72 5.62
C GLU A 138 2.04 7.34 4.48
N VAL A 139 2.96 6.57 3.89
CA VAL A 139 3.75 7.02 2.73
C VAL A 139 2.83 7.32 1.53
N ARG A 140 1.87 6.43 1.23
CA ARG A 140 0.90 6.65 0.16
C ARG A 140 0.09 7.93 0.38
N ASN A 141 -0.33 8.19 1.62
CA ASN A 141 -1.10 9.37 2.01
C ASN A 141 -0.27 10.65 1.90
N ARG A 142 0.98 10.63 2.38
CA ARG A 142 1.93 11.75 2.23
C ARG A 142 2.19 12.06 0.76
N ARG A 143 2.44 11.03 -0.05
CA ARG A 143 2.60 11.17 -1.51
C ARG A 143 1.34 11.70 -2.16
N TYR A 144 0.15 11.27 -1.75
CA TYR A 144 -1.10 11.81 -2.26
C TYR A 144 -1.32 13.28 -1.87
N ALA A 145 -0.93 13.69 -0.66
CA ALA A 145 -0.94 15.09 -0.26
C ALA A 145 0.04 15.93 -1.10
N ALA A 146 1.26 15.43 -1.34
CA ALA A 146 2.22 16.06 -2.23
C ALA A 146 1.72 16.14 -3.68
N LEU A 147 1.09 15.07 -4.18
CA LEU A 147 0.46 15.03 -5.50
C LEU A 147 -0.56 16.16 -5.66
N LYS A 148 -1.47 16.33 -4.68
CA LYS A 148 -2.46 17.43 -4.69
C LYS A 148 -1.80 18.79 -4.80
N GLN A 149 -0.71 19.03 -4.06
CA GLN A 149 0.03 20.29 -4.11
C GLN A 149 0.68 20.50 -5.48
N LEU A 150 1.37 19.48 -6.01
CA LEU A 150 2.06 19.56 -7.31
C LEU A 150 1.10 19.76 -8.48
N VAL A 151 -0.10 19.16 -8.41
CA VAL A 151 -1.16 19.37 -9.42
C VAL A 151 -1.68 20.80 -9.34
N GLN A 152 -1.88 21.37 -8.14
CA GLN A 152 -2.29 22.77 -7.97
C GLN A 152 -1.23 23.76 -8.49
N GLU A 153 0.04 23.46 -8.29
CA GLU A 153 1.15 24.28 -8.83
C GLU A 153 1.23 24.21 -10.36
N GLY A 154 0.79 23.10 -10.97
CA GLY A 154 0.64 22.93 -12.41
C GLY A 154 1.95 22.86 -13.21
N ARG A 155 3.11 22.74 -12.54
CA ARG A 155 4.42 22.62 -13.20
C ARG A 155 4.77 21.16 -13.47
N TYR A 156 4.92 20.38 -12.40
CA TYR A 156 5.39 19.00 -12.44
C TYR A 156 4.46 18.07 -13.23
N PHE A 157 3.15 18.18 -13.01
CA PHE A 157 2.13 17.43 -13.72
C PHE A 157 1.58 18.16 -14.95
N SER A 158 2.36 19.05 -15.55
CA SER A 158 2.01 19.59 -16.86
C SER A 158 2.14 18.49 -17.93
N GLU A 159 1.29 18.54 -18.96
CA GLU A 159 1.29 17.54 -20.03
C GLU A 159 2.67 17.41 -20.71
N THR A 160 3.38 18.52 -20.87
CA THR A 160 4.72 18.54 -21.47
C THR A 160 5.77 17.84 -20.59
N GLU A 161 5.77 18.08 -19.28
CA GLU A 161 6.69 17.43 -18.34
C GLU A 161 6.39 15.94 -18.19
N MET A 162 5.11 15.55 -18.12
CA MET A 162 4.73 14.13 -18.07
C MET A 162 5.12 13.39 -19.35
N MET A 163 4.97 14.02 -20.52
CA MET A 163 5.38 13.45 -21.80
C MET A 163 6.90 13.25 -21.88
N GLN A 164 7.70 14.18 -21.34
CA GLN A 164 9.17 14.04 -21.35
C GLN A 164 9.63 12.86 -20.50
N ARG A 165 8.99 12.65 -19.35
CA ARG A 165 9.27 11.56 -18.42
C ARG A 165 8.82 10.20 -18.94
N GLU A 166 7.64 10.14 -19.55
CA GLU A 166 7.02 8.89 -20.02
C GLU A 166 6.57 8.97 -21.48
N PRO A 167 7.52 9.05 -22.43
CA PRO A 167 7.20 9.35 -23.82
C PRO A 167 6.55 8.20 -24.57
N LEU A 168 6.87 6.94 -24.26
CA LEU A 168 6.19 5.79 -24.88
C LEU A 168 4.72 5.74 -24.45
N LEU A 169 4.46 5.86 -23.14
CA LEU A 169 3.11 5.86 -22.59
C LEU A 169 2.28 7.00 -23.17
N TYR A 170 2.86 8.21 -23.24
CA TYR A 170 2.21 9.36 -23.85
C TYR A 170 1.89 9.09 -25.33
N ASP A 171 2.83 8.53 -26.10
CA ASP A 171 2.60 8.24 -27.51
C ASP A 171 1.47 7.22 -27.72
N GLN A 172 1.40 6.19 -26.87
CA GLN A 172 0.35 5.17 -26.92
C GLN A 172 -1.04 5.70 -26.54
N LEU A 173 -1.15 6.56 -25.52
CA LEU A 173 -2.46 7.03 -25.05
C LEU A 173 -2.91 8.34 -25.73
N VAL A 174 -1.98 9.22 -26.08
CA VAL A 174 -2.29 10.59 -26.54
C VAL A 174 -1.63 10.90 -27.89
N GLY A 175 -0.32 10.65 -28.03
CA GLY A 175 0.50 11.07 -29.16
C GLY A 175 0.05 10.51 -30.51
N GLN A 176 -0.31 9.23 -30.59
CA GLN A 176 -0.75 8.58 -31.82
C GLN A 176 -2.10 9.12 -32.34
N TYR A 177 -2.90 9.74 -31.46
CA TYR A 177 -4.22 10.27 -31.76
C TYR A 177 -4.23 11.79 -31.96
N LEU A 178 -3.06 12.43 -31.93
CA LEU A 178 -2.89 13.84 -32.28
C LEU A 178 -2.52 13.97 -33.76
N THR A 179 -3.17 14.89 -34.46
CA THR A 179 -2.75 15.28 -35.80
C THR A 179 -1.40 16.00 -35.75
N GLU A 180 -0.64 15.96 -36.86
CA GLU A 180 0.63 16.69 -36.97
C GLU A 180 0.48 18.20 -36.72
N ARG A 181 -0.69 18.76 -37.02
CA ARG A 181 -1.01 20.16 -36.70
C ARG A 181 -1.16 20.39 -35.21
N GLU A 182 -1.85 19.49 -34.50
CA GLU A 182 -2.02 19.57 -33.05
C GLU A 182 -0.69 19.34 -32.31
N LYS A 183 0.13 18.36 -32.76
CA LYS A 183 1.49 18.13 -32.22
C LYS A 183 2.36 19.38 -32.35
N LYS A 184 2.40 19.98 -33.54
CA LYS A 184 3.16 21.22 -33.79
C LYS A 184 2.65 22.39 -32.95
N ALA A 185 1.33 22.51 -32.76
CA ALA A 185 0.75 23.55 -31.92
C ALA A 185 1.16 23.38 -30.45
N ARG A 186 1.13 22.15 -29.93
CA ARG A 186 1.60 21.81 -28.57
C ARG A 186 3.08 22.16 -28.39
N ASP A 187 3.94 21.69 -29.29
CA ASP A 187 5.39 21.90 -29.20
C ASP A 187 5.77 23.40 -29.33
N ALA A 188 4.95 24.19 -30.02
CA ALA A 188 5.12 25.64 -30.12
C ALA A 188 4.81 26.38 -28.81
N VAL A 189 4.01 25.82 -27.89
CA VAL A 189 3.65 26.48 -26.61
C VAL A 189 4.88 26.62 -25.70
N GLY A 190 5.83 25.69 -25.77
CA GLY A 190 7.07 25.70 -24.98
C GLY A 190 8.21 26.54 -25.58
N GLN A 191 8.16 26.86 -26.87
CA GLN A 191 9.22 27.58 -27.60
C GLN A 191 9.13 29.11 -27.51
N LYS A 192 8.69 29.67 -26.37
CA LYS A 192 8.60 31.14 -26.21
C LYS A 192 9.94 31.84 -25.98
N ASN A 193 11.07 31.13 -26.08
CA ASN A 193 12.41 31.66 -25.88
C ASN A 193 13.17 31.71 -27.21
N ASP A 194 13.32 32.93 -27.76
CA ASP A 194 13.95 33.24 -29.06
C ASP A 194 15.50 33.04 -29.10
N SER A 195 16.10 32.43 -28.07
CA SER A 195 17.55 32.26 -28.01
C SER A 195 18.00 31.06 -28.84
N LEU A 196 19.09 31.21 -29.59
CA LEU A 196 19.71 30.09 -30.32
C LEU A 196 20.06 28.94 -29.37
N VAL A 197 20.44 29.26 -28.13
CA VAL A 197 20.76 28.27 -27.10
C VAL A 197 19.51 27.48 -26.65
N SER A 198 18.34 28.12 -26.52
CA SER A 198 17.12 27.39 -26.18
C SER A 198 16.67 26.47 -27.31
N ILE A 199 16.84 26.88 -28.58
CA ILE A 199 16.57 26.01 -29.73
C ILE A 199 17.48 24.77 -29.71
N LEU A 200 18.76 24.94 -29.35
CA LEU A 200 19.70 23.83 -29.24
C LEU A 200 19.32 22.89 -28.09
N PHE A 201 19.00 23.42 -26.90
CA PHE A 201 18.55 22.59 -25.78
C PHE A 201 17.25 21.85 -26.10
N SER A 202 16.25 22.52 -26.70
CA SER A 202 15.02 21.84 -27.14
C SER A 202 15.28 20.74 -28.17
N GLY A 203 16.31 20.88 -29.01
CA GLY A 203 16.74 19.82 -29.93
C GLY A 203 17.31 18.61 -29.18
N ILE A 204 18.18 18.85 -28.20
CA ILE A 204 18.76 17.81 -27.33
C ILE A 204 17.65 17.11 -26.53
N ASP A 205 16.74 17.86 -25.93
CA ASP A 205 15.64 17.32 -25.13
C ASP A 205 14.74 16.41 -25.99
N ARG A 206 14.42 16.84 -27.22
CA ARG A 206 13.65 16.00 -28.15
C ARG A 206 14.38 14.71 -28.50
N ASP A 207 15.68 14.80 -28.81
CA ASP A 207 16.47 13.62 -29.16
C ASP A 207 16.60 12.66 -27.96
N ASN A 208 16.69 13.18 -26.73
CA ASN A 208 16.66 12.39 -25.50
C ASN A 208 15.31 11.70 -25.29
N VAL A 209 14.20 12.42 -25.49
CA VAL A 209 12.84 11.88 -25.41
C VAL A 209 12.60 10.78 -26.44
N ASP A 210 13.07 10.97 -27.67
CA ASP A 210 12.98 9.98 -28.74
C ASP A 210 13.83 8.73 -28.43
N ALA A 211 15.00 8.90 -27.83
CA ALA A 211 15.85 7.81 -27.38
C ALA A 211 15.21 7.03 -26.23
N LEU A 212 14.65 7.71 -25.24
CA LEU A 212 13.94 7.11 -24.11
C LEU A 212 12.73 6.31 -24.58
N ARG A 213 11.91 6.87 -25.49
CA ARG A 213 10.78 6.15 -26.10
C ARG A 213 11.22 4.86 -26.79
N GLN A 214 12.31 4.91 -27.56
CA GLN A 214 12.87 3.72 -28.23
C GLN A 214 13.39 2.67 -27.25
N GLN A 215 13.99 3.10 -26.13
CA GLN A 215 14.43 2.21 -25.07
C GLN A 215 13.23 1.51 -24.41
N GLN A 216 12.22 2.28 -24.00
CA GLN A 216 10.99 1.75 -23.39
C GLN A 216 10.30 0.74 -24.34
N GLU A 217 10.27 1.03 -25.66
CA GLU A 217 9.66 0.13 -26.64
C GLU A 217 10.44 -1.18 -26.80
N GLN A 218 11.77 -1.14 -26.70
CA GLN A 218 12.62 -2.33 -26.71
C GLN A 218 12.44 -3.17 -25.44
N GLU A 219 12.35 -2.52 -24.28
CA GLU A 219 12.10 -3.18 -23.00
C GLU A 219 10.73 -3.88 -23.00
N GLU A 220 9.66 -3.20 -23.44
CA GLU A 220 8.31 -3.80 -23.59
C GLU A 220 8.35 -5.04 -24.51
N LYS A 221 9.02 -4.93 -25.67
CA LYS A 221 9.19 -6.07 -26.59
C LYS A 221 9.97 -7.22 -25.96
N SER A 222 11.02 -6.92 -25.20
CA SER A 222 11.84 -7.94 -24.54
C SER A 222 11.06 -8.69 -23.45
N GLN A 223 10.21 -7.98 -22.68
CA GLN A 223 9.34 -8.58 -21.67
C GLN A 223 8.29 -9.48 -22.31
N ASP A 224 7.67 -9.05 -23.42
CA ASP A 224 6.73 -9.85 -24.20
C ASP A 224 7.38 -11.14 -24.76
N GLU A 225 8.64 -11.08 -25.18
CA GLU A 225 9.37 -12.27 -25.66
C GLU A 225 9.78 -13.20 -24.53
N ALA A 226 10.20 -12.68 -23.39
CA ALA A 226 10.56 -13.47 -22.21
C ALA A 226 9.34 -14.21 -21.62
N ALA A 227 8.17 -13.56 -21.59
CA ALA A 227 6.93 -14.19 -21.12
C ALA A 227 6.41 -15.31 -22.05
N GLY A 228 6.90 -15.37 -23.30
CA GLY A 228 6.53 -16.39 -24.29
C GLY A 228 7.54 -17.52 -24.45
N GLY A 229 8.66 -17.50 -23.72
CA GLY A 229 9.66 -18.56 -23.71
C GLY A 229 9.38 -19.54 -22.58
N ASP A 230 8.48 -20.49 -22.81
CA ASP A 230 8.24 -21.57 -21.85
C ASP A 230 9.51 -22.41 -21.69
N GLU A 231 9.95 -22.55 -20.44
CA GLU A 231 11.07 -23.39 -20.01
C GLU A 231 10.67 -24.88 -20.08
N ASP A 232 10.62 -25.48 -21.27
CA ASP A 232 10.55 -26.95 -21.38
C ASP A 232 11.45 -27.51 -22.48
N ASP A 233 12.76 -27.53 -22.23
CA ASP A 233 13.69 -28.44 -22.91
C ASP A 233 14.53 -29.24 -21.89
N GLY A 234 13.88 -29.70 -20.81
CA GLY A 234 14.54 -30.42 -19.72
C GLY A 234 14.31 -31.94 -19.71
N PHE A 235 13.21 -32.45 -20.29
CA PHE A 235 12.77 -33.82 -20.03
C PHE A 235 12.77 -34.79 -21.23
N ARG A 236 13.36 -34.42 -22.38
CA ARG A 236 13.32 -35.27 -23.60
C ARG A 236 14.60 -36.01 -23.97
N GLN A 237 15.66 -35.96 -23.16
CA GLN A 237 16.93 -36.62 -23.52
C GLN A 237 17.46 -37.52 -22.40
N ASN A 238 16.74 -38.60 -22.10
CA ASN A 238 17.31 -39.83 -21.53
C ASN A 238 16.40 -41.02 -21.81
N LYS A 239 16.34 -41.46 -23.07
CA LYS A 239 15.89 -42.84 -23.38
C LYS A 239 17.12 -43.72 -23.59
N PRO A 240 17.30 -44.80 -22.81
CA PRO A 240 18.34 -45.78 -23.09
C PRO A 240 18.00 -46.50 -24.42
N PRO A 241 19.00 -46.76 -25.27
CA PRO A 241 18.77 -47.38 -26.56
C PRO A 241 18.37 -48.85 -26.36
N GLY A 242 17.13 -49.22 -26.69
CA GLY A 242 16.74 -50.64 -26.81
C GLY A 242 15.37 -51.08 -26.29
N SER A 243 14.47 -50.19 -25.84
CA SER A 243 13.14 -50.64 -25.39
C SER A 243 12.14 -50.77 -26.55
N PRO A 244 11.50 -51.94 -26.76
CA PRO A 244 10.53 -52.14 -27.83
C PRO A 244 9.27 -51.31 -27.55
N ALA A 245 8.67 -50.82 -28.64
CA ALA A 245 7.56 -49.88 -28.66
C ALA A 245 6.43 -50.26 -27.69
N PHE A 246 6.42 -49.61 -26.52
CA PHE A 246 5.20 -49.47 -25.73
C PHE A 246 4.37 -48.37 -26.41
N SER A 247 3.30 -48.79 -27.06
CA SER A 247 2.27 -47.94 -27.64
C SER A 247 1.68 -47.05 -26.55
N ARG A 248 2.16 -45.80 -26.46
CA ARG A 248 1.55 -44.75 -25.64
C ARG A 248 0.31 -44.22 -26.36
N ALA A 249 -0.69 -45.08 -26.47
CA ALA A 249 -2.02 -44.73 -26.94
C ALA A 249 -3.03 -45.36 -25.98
N GLN A 250 -3.15 -44.79 -24.78
CA GLN A 250 -4.39 -44.87 -24.02
C GLN A 250 -4.35 -43.87 -22.85
N TRP A 251 -5.37 -43.01 -22.84
CA TRP A 251 -5.73 -41.96 -21.86
C TRP A 251 -5.22 -40.55 -22.15
N GLY A 252 -6.12 -39.76 -22.76
CA GLY A 252 -6.00 -38.34 -23.05
C GLY A 252 -5.16 -38.06 -24.29
N ASN A 253 -5.80 -37.63 -25.36
CA ASN A 253 -5.14 -37.25 -26.62
C ASN A 253 -4.49 -35.85 -26.43
N PHE A 254 -3.47 -35.75 -25.57
CA PHE A 254 -2.84 -34.48 -25.17
C PHE A 254 -1.94 -33.87 -26.25
N ASP A 255 -1.57 -34.63 -27.29
CA ASP A 255 -0.72 -34.11 -28.37
C ASP A 255 -1.49 -33.11 -29.26
N ASP A 256 -2.78 -33.32 -29.51
CA ASP A 256 -3.60 -32.36 -30.27
C ASP A 256 -3.94 -31.12 -29.43
N GLU A 257 -4.14 -31.28 -28.12
CA GLU A 257 -4.48 -30.20 -27.18
C GLU A 257 -3.28 -29.28 -26.90
N GLU A 258 -2.06 -29.81 -26.86
CA GLU A 258 -0.81 -29.02 -26.78
C GLU A 258 -0.59 -28.21 -28.06
N VAL A 259 -0.75 -28.84 -29.24
CA VAL A 259 -0.63 -28.15 -30.53
C VAL A 259 -1.71 -27.06 -30.66
N GLU A 260 -2.91 -27.31 -30.17
CA GLU A 260 -3.99 -26.33 -30.14
C GLU A 260 -3.74 -25.21 -29.13
N ARG A 261 -3.15 -25.50 -27.96
CA ARG A 261 -2.68 -24.48 -27.00
C ARG A 261 -1.60 -23.59 -27.60
N GLN A 262 -0.59 -24.19 -28.24
CA GLN A 262 0.50 -23.47 -28.91
C GLN A 262 -0.03 -22.61 -30.06
N ARG A 263 -0.96 -23.14 -30.87
CA ARG A 263 -1.66 -22.36 -31.89
C ARG A 263 -2.49 -21.23 -31.30
N LYS A 264 -3.13 -21.43 -30.14
CA LYS A 264 -3.91 -20.39 -29.48
C LYS A 264 -3.01 -19.28 -28.94
N VAL A 265 -1.87 -19.62 -28.32
CA VAL A 265 -0.84 -18.66 -27.88
C VAL A 265 -0.22 -17.93 -29.07
N GLU A 266 0.11 -18.63 -30.16
CA GLU A 266 0.65 -18.04 -31.38
C GLU A 266 -0.38 -17.12 -32.06
N ASN A 267 -1.65 -17.53 -32.10
CA ASN A 267 -2.74 -16.72 -32.63
C ASN A 267 -3.02 -15.52 -31.73
N ASP A 268 -3.01 -15.65 -30.41
CA ASP A 268 -3.18 -14.53 -29.46
C ASP A 268 -2.00 -13.55 -29.57
N ARG A 269 -0.77 -14.05 -29.72
CA ARG A 269 0.44 -13.26 -30.01
C ARG A 269 0.33 -12.55 -31.36
N ALA A 270 -0.11 -13.25 -32.41
CA ALA A 270 -0.34 -12.68 -33.73
C ALA A 270 -1.47 -11.66 -33.72
N THR A 271 -2.53 -11.86 -32.94
CA THR A 271 -3.67 -10.95 -32.81
C THR A 271 -3.27 -9.69 -32.04
N ARG A 272 -2.50 -9.82 -30.95
CA ARG A 272 -1.87 -8.69 -30.25
C ARG A 272 -0.93 -7.91 -31.16
N GLN A 273 -0.05 -8.59 -31.90
CA GLN A 273 0.83 -7.96 -32.89
C GLN A 273 0.05 -7.29 -34.04
N ARG A 274 -1.09 -7.85 -34.45
CA ARG A 274 -1.95 -7.29 -35.50
C ARG A 274 -2.72 -6.07 -34.99
N ASN A 275 -3.20 -6.07 -33.75
CA ASN A 275 -3.81 -4.90 -33.12
C ASN A 275 -2.79 -3.77 -32.92
N LYS A 276 -1.54 -4.09 -32.57
CA LYS A 276 -0.44 -3.09 -32.47
C LYS A 276 -0.08 -2.45 -33.83
N LYS A 277 -0.41 -3.11 -34.95
CA LYS A 277 -0.23 -2.60 -36.33
C LYS A 277 -1.48 -1.90 -36.89
N PHE A 278 -2.64 -2.10 -36.29
CA PHE A 278 -3.88 -1.41 -36.63
C PHE A 278 -4.07 -0.26 -35.64
N SER A 279 -3.22 0.78 -35.75
CA SER A 279 -3.54 2.08 -35.18
C SER A 279 -4.91 2.46 -35.71
N THR A 280 -5.90 2.56 -34.81
CA THR A 280 -7.19 3.15 -35.16
C THR A 280 -6.88 4.51 -35.80
N PRO A 281 -7.38 4.78 -37.02
CA PRO A 281 -7.06 6.03 -37.67
C PRO A 281 -7.58 7.16 -36.78
N VAL A 282 -6.80 8.23 -36.63
CA VAL A 282 -7.11 9.40 -35.79
C VAL A 282 -8.55 9.94 -36.01
N THR A 283 -9.11 9.72 -37.20
CA THR A 283 -10.48 10.12 -37.58
C THR A 283 -11.59 9.21 -37.04
N ALA A 284 -11.26 8.05 -36.46
CA ALA A 284 -12.23 7.08 -35.94
C ALA A 284 -12.49 7.24 -34.44
N LEU A 285 -11.69 8.06 -33.73
CA LEU A 285 -11.91 8.37 -32.32
C LEU A 285 -12.71 9.66 -32.18
N THR A 286 -13.76 9.58 -31.38
CA THR A 286 -14.55 10.73 -30.95
C THR A 286 -13.73 11.61 -30.01
N ALA A 287 -14.13 12.89 -29.88
CA ALA A 287 -13.49 13.80 -28.92
C ALA A 287 -13.53 13.26 -27.49
N GLY A 288 -14.64 12.62 -27.10
CA GLY A 288 -14.79 12.02 -25.76
C GLY A 288 -13.82 10.86 -25.53
N GLU A 289 -13.61 9.98 -26.51
CA GLU A 289 -12.63 8.89 -26.38
C GLU A 289 -11.19 9.42 -26.26
N ARG A 290 -10.86 10.50 -26.99
CA ARG A 290 -9.55 11.14 -26.87
C ARG A 290 -9.32 11.75 -25.49
N ASP A 291 -10.36 12.30 -24.87
CA ASP A 291 -10.25 12.88 -23.53
C ASP A 291 -10.16 11.78 -22.47
N LEU A 292 -10.88 10.66 -22.61
CA LEU A 292 -10.71 9.49 -21.73
C LEU A 292 -9.28 8.93 -21.77
N LEU A 293 -8.67 8.83 -22.95
CA LEU A 293 -7.29 8.37 -23.08
C LEU A 293 -6.27 9.35 -22.47
N ARG A 294 -6.55 10.65 -22.53
CA ARG A 294 -5.74 11.67 -21.82
C ARG A 294 -5.88 11.52 -20.31
N ASP A 295 -7.09 11.31 -19.81
CA ASP A 295 -7.34 11.08 -18.39
C ASP A 295 -6.67 9.78 -17.91
N GLU A 296 -6.64 8.73 -18.72
CA GLU A 296 -5.90 7.49 -18.44
C GLU A 296 -4.40 7.74 -18.35
N PHE A 297 -3.85 8.54 -19.27
CA PHE A 297 -2.45 8.93 -19.23
C PHE A 297 -2.11 9.67 -17.92
N VAL A 298 -2.89 10.70 -17.59
CA VAL A 298 -2.70 11.47 -16.35
C VAL A 298 -2.89 10.58 -15.11
N GLY A 299 -3.92 9.73 -15.10
CA GLY A 299 -4.20 8.81 -14.00
C GLY A 299 -3.09 7.78 -13.78
N THR A 300 -2.49 7.29 -14.87
CA THR A 300 -1.31 6.40 -14.80
C THR A 300 -0.11 7.13 -14.21
N MET A 301 0.16 8.36 -14.64
CA MET A 301 1.23 9.18 -14.08
C MET A 301 1.03 9.45 -12.57
N TYR A 302 -0.20 9.75 -12.15
CA TYR A 302 -0.52 9.92 -10.72
C TYR A 302 -0.33 8.63 -9.93
N SER A 303 -0.73 7.49 -10.51
CA SER A 303 -0.58 6.19 -9.87
C SER A 303 0.88 5.82 -9.67
N ARG A 304 1.73 6.01 -10.70
CA ARG A 304 3.18 5.81 -10.60
C ARG A 304 3.83 6.73 -9.57
N PHE A 305 3.41 7.99 -9.54
CA PHE A 305 3.90 8.94 -8.55
C PHE A 305 3.59 8.48 -7.12
N ILE A 306 2.36 8.04 -6.85
CA ILE A 306 1.96 7.53 -5.53
C ILE A 306 2.71 6.23 -5.19
N ALA A 307 2.89 5.34 -6.16
CA ALA A 307 3.62 4.08 -6.00
C ALA A 307 5.12 4.30 -5.69
N GLY A 308 5.69 5.43 -6.12
CA GLY A 308 7.10 5.74 -5.91
C GLY A 308 7.99 5.33 -7.08
N GLU A 309 7.42 5.20 -8.27
CA GLU A 309 8.09 4.69 -9.47
C GLU A 309 8.66 5.81 -10.35
N ASP A 310 8.47 7.08 -9.96
CA ASP A 310 8.91 8.24 -10.73
C ASP A 310 10.38 8.59 -10.41
N GLU A 311 11.31 8.15 -11.26
CA GLU A 311 12.75 8.25 -11.00
C GLU A 311 13.26 9.70 -10.89
N GLU A 312 12.58 10.66 -11.53
CA GLU A 312 12.99 12.07 -11.50
C GLU A 312 12.63 12.76 -10.17
N PHE A 313 11.71 12.18 -9.38
CA PHE A 313 11.24 12.76 -8.13
C PHE A 313 12.04 12.27 -6.91
N ASP A 314 12.43 13.21 -6.06
CA ASP A 314 13.10 12.92 -4.79
C ASP A 314 12.07 12.63 -3.67
N TYR A 315 11.63 11.38 -3.59
CA TYR A 315 10.64 10.92 -2.61
C TYR A 315 11.09 11.04 -1.14
N GLY A 316 12.39 11.12 -0.85
CA GLY A 316 12.87 11.23 0.53
C GLY A 316 12.32 12.46 1.25
N LYS A 317 12.09 13.55 0.50
CA LYS A 317 11.50 14.79 1.03
C LYS A 317 10.03 14.64 1.43
N VAL A 318 9.30 13.76 0.76
CA VAL A 318 7.86 13.57 0.95
C VAL A 318 7.57 12.45 1.95
N ASP A 319 8.27 11.32 1.80
CA ASP A 319 8.03 10.11 2.57
C ASP A 319 8.34 10.29 4.07
N GLU A 320 9.27 11.19 4.40
CA GLU A 320 9.68 11.49 5.79
C GLU A 320 9.05 12.77 6.36
N SER A 321 8.23 13.48 5.58
CA SER A 321 7.64 14.76 6.02
C SER A 321 6.43 14.55 6.94
N MET A 322 6.55 15.01 8.18
CA MET A 322 5.43 15.07 9.12
C MET A 322 4.40 16.16 8.77
N GLU A 323 4.75 17.15 7.94
CA GLU A 323 3.82 18.21 7.54
C GLU A 323 2.79 17.73 6.52
N LEU A 324 3.10 16.63 5.81
CA LEU A 324 2.20 16.00 4.84
C LEU A 324 1.31 14.92 5.47
N ASP A 325 1.41 14.71 6.79
CA ASP A 325 0.47 13.88 7.55
C ASP A 325 -0.89 14.58 7.64
N ASN A 326 -1.71 14.39 6.60
CA ASN A 326 -3.04 14.96 6.55
C ASN A 326 -3.99 14.18 7.47
N LEU A 327 -4.38 14.80 8.58
CA LEU A 327 -5.29 14.22 9.57
C LEU A 327 -6.65 13.83 8.98
N ASP A 328 -7.18 14.58 8.02
CA ASP A 328 -8.46 14.27 7.38
C ASP A 328 -8.39 12.95 6.59
N ILE A 329 -7.26 12.73 5.91
CA ILE A 329 -7.02 11.48 5.17
C ILE A 329 -6.88 10.33 6.16
N VAL A 330 -6.15 10.53 7.26
CA VAL A 330 -6.00 9.51 8.32
C VAL A 330 -7.35 9.17 8.96
N GLU A 331 -8.21 10.17 9.19
CA GLU A 331 -9.53 9.96 9.76
C GLU A 331 -10.43 9.17 8.80
N GLN A 332 -10.50 9.58 7.53
CA GLN A 332 -11.24 8.83 6.51
C GLN A 332 -10.73 7.40 6.40
N ASP A 333 -9.41 7.22 6.43
CA ASP A 333 -8.76 5.93 6.39
C ASP A 333 -9.09 5.04 7.60
N GLU A 334 -9.27 5.64 8.77
CA GLU A 334 -9.72 4.99 9.99
C GLU A 334 -11.22 4.62 9.91
N GLN A 335 -12.04 5.51 9.36
CA GLN A 335 -13.46 5.26 9.09
C GLN A 335 -13.64 4.10 8.10
N GLU A 336 -12.92 4.09 6.97
CA GLU A 336 -12.97 3.02 5.98
C GLU A 336 -12.57 1.66 6.58
N ARG A 337 -11.49 1.64 7.40
CA ARG A 337 -11.12 0.42 8.13
C ARG A 337 -12.20 -0.07 9.07
N TYR A 338 -12.90 0.85 9.74
CA TYR A 338 -14.01 0.49 10.62
C TYR A 338 -15.13 -0.20 9.85
N PHE A 339 -15.51 0.34 8.68
CA PHE A 339 -16.52 -0.27 7.80
C PHE A 339 -16.08 -1.66 7.30
N ASP A 340 -14.85 -1.80 6.77
CA ASP A 340 -14.35 -3.09 6.27
C ASP A 340 -14.34 -4.21 7.34
N THR A 341 -14.22 -3.85 8.62
CA THR A 341 -14.27 -4.82 9.74
C THR A 341 -15.68 -5.09 10.28
N ASP A 342 -16.67 -4.24 10.02
CA ASP A 342 -18.05 -4.38 10.53
C ASP A 342 -18.94 -5.21 9.58
N ASP A 343 -18.51 -5.41 8.34
CA ASP A 343 -19.22 -6.21 7.32
C ASP A 343 -19.23 -7.73 7.61
N GLY A 344 -18.55 -8.18 8.68
CA GLY A 344 -18.29 -9.59 8.99
C GLY A 344 -18.90 -10.14 10.28
N GLU A 345 -19.54 -9.32 11.12
CA GLU A 345 -20.36 -9.85 12.22
C GLU A 345 -21.79 -10.10 11.70
N GLU A 346 -21.93 -11.10 10.82
CA GLU A 346 -23.18 -11.85 10.73
C GLU A 346 -23.43 -12.44 12.12
N VAL A 347 -24.22 -11.74 12.91
CA VAL A 347 -24.94 -12.30 14.05
C VAL A 347 -25.62 -13.58 13.57
N GLN A 348 -25.02 -14.72 13.91
CA GLN A 348 -25.69 -16.02 13.86
C GLN A 348 -26.85 -15.96 14.85
N ALA A 349 -27.96 -15.40 14.40
CA ALA A 349 -29.25 -15.53 15.05
C ALA A 349 -29.74 -16.96 14.77
N ASP A 350 -29.36 -17.87 15.67
CA ASP A 350 -30.04 -19.14 15.82
C ASP A 350 -31.50 -18.92 16.30
N ASP A 351 -32.37 -19.82 15.83
CA ASP A 351 -33.74 -20.10 16.26
C ASP A 351 -34.93 -19.40 15.55
N GLY A 352 -35.36 -20.03 14.45
CA GLY A 352 -36.72 -20.59 14.33
C GLY A 352 -37.94 -19.67 14.31
N SER A 353 -38.41 -19.29 13.11
CA SER A 353 -39.85 -19.35 12.75
C SER A 353 -40.15 -19.01 11.28
N LYS A 354 -40.59 -20.06 10.55
CA LYS A 354 -41.78 -20.12 9.68
C LYS A 354 -41.92 -19.09 8.53
N MET A 355 -41.76 -19.64 7.31
CA MET A 355 -42.35 -19.23 6.03
C MET A 355 -43.55 -18.26 6.15
N GLN A 356 -43.40 -17.08 5.57
CA GLN A 356 -44.48 -16.44 4.83
C GLN A 356 -43.90 -15.81 3.57
N GLN A 357 -44.38 -16.33 2.45
CA GLN A 357 -44.03 -15.98 1.10
C GLN A 357 -44.83 -14.73 0.73
N ASP A 358 -44.18 -13.57 0.73
CA ASP A 358 -44.64 -12.38 0.02
C ASP A 358 -43.58 -12.05 -1.03
N GLY A 359 -44.01 -12.06 -2.30
CA GLY A 359 -43.17 -11.85 -3.46
C GLY A 359 -42.81 -10.38 -3.63
N GLU A 360 -41.73 -9.97 -2.96
CA GLU A 360 -40.94 -8.82 -3.37
C GLU A 360 -39.66 -9.39 -3.98
N GLU A 361 -39.54 -9.30 -5.30
CA GLU A 361 -38.25 -9.51 -5.98
C GLU A 361 -37.28 -8.53 -5.33
N SER A 362 -36.37 -9.05 -4.50
CA SER A 362 -35.28 -8.26 -3.93
C SER A 362 -34.53 -7.67 -5.10
N GLU A 363 -34.58 -6.34 -5.24
CA GLU A 363 -33.86 -5.61 -6.27
C GLU A 363 -32.40 -6.07 -6.21
N ASP A 364 -31.94 -6.82 -7.22
CA ASP A 364 -30.56 -7.30 -7.28
C ASP A 364 -29.63 -6.07 -7.31
N ASP A 365 -28.40 -6.20 -6.83
CA ASP A 365 -27.41 -5.10 -6.83
C ASP A 365 -27.22 -4.46 -8.22
N LEU A 366 -27.50 -5.23 -9.28
CA LEU A 366 -27.54 -4.76 -10.65
C LEU A 366 -28.70 -3.79 -10.92
N ASP A 367 -29.88 -4.01 -10.36
CA ASP A 367 -31.03 -3.10 -10.49
C ASP A 367 -30.81 -1.81 -9.71
N VAL A 368 -30.14 -1.89 -8.55
CA VAL A 368 -29.70 -0.72 -7.79
C VAL A 368 -28.68 0.08 -8.60
N TYR A 369 -27.68 -0.59 -9.18
CA TYR A 369 -26.65 0.06 -10.01
C TYR A 369 -27.25 0.70 -11.28
N MET A 370 -28.11 -0.01 -12.00
CA MET A 370 -28.77 0.50 -13.20
C MET A 370 -29.63 1.73 -12.91
N ARG A 371 -30.35 1.74 -11.79
CA ARG A 371 -31.16 2.89 -11.36
C ARG A 371 -30.31 4.09 -10.95
N HIS A 372 -29.17 3.86 -10.30
CA HIS A 372 -28.21 4.94 -10.00
C HIS A 372 -27.57 5.51 -11.28
N LEU A 373 -27.25 4.65 -12.24
CA LEU A 373 -26.72 5.05 -13.54
C LEU A 373 -27.75 5.85 -14.35
N GLU A 374 -29.01 5.40 -14.39
CA GLU A 374 -30.12 6.13 -15.03
C GLU A 374 -30.35 7.50 -14.38
N LYS A 375 -30.31 7.57 -13.05
CA LYS A 375 -30.45 8.83 -12.30
C LYS A 375 -29.27 9.78 -12.56
N HIS A 376 -28.06 9.25 -12.74
CA HIS A 376 -26.87 10.03 -13.10
C HIS A 376 -26.97 10.58 -14.53
N LEU A 377 -27.40 9.75 -15.49
CA LEU A 377 -27.62 10.15 -16.88
C LEU A 377 -28.74 11.19 -17.00
N ASP A 378 -29.83 11.03 -16.26
CA ASP A 378 -30.92 12.01 -16.21
C ASP A 378 -30.48 13.31 -15.54
N SER A 379 -29.61 13.25 -14.54
CA SER A 379 -29.02 14.45 -13.93
C SER A 379 -28.09 15.19 -14.90
N GLN A 380 -27.27 14.48 -15.69
CA GLN A 380 -26.47 15.07 -16.76
C GLN A 380 -27.35 15.69 -17.84
N ARG A 381 -28.40 14.98 -18.27
CA ARG A 381 -29.33 15.46 -19.31
C ARG A 381 -30.11 16.69 -18.85
N ASN A 382 -30.49 16.74 -17.57
CA ASN A 382 -31.08 17.94 -16.97
C ASN A 382 -30.07 19.09 -16.87
N LEU A 383 -28.80 18.82 -16.53
CA LEU A 383 -27.75 19.83 -16.53
C LEU A 383 -27.50 20.40 -17.93
N GLU A 384 -27.50 19.56 -18.97
CA GLU A 384 -27.37 19.97 -20.37
C GLU A 384 -28.57 20.78 -20.86
N GLN A 385 -29.79 20.40 -20.48
CA GLN A 385 -31.00 21.19 -20.78
C GLN A 385 -30.99 22.54 -20.06
N MET A 386 -30.49 22.60 -18.82
CA MET A 386 -30.37 23.83 -18.05
C MET A 386 -29.27 24.75 -18.62
N SER A 387 -28.14 24.17 -19.05
CA SER A 387 -27.05 24.86 -19.77
C SER A 387 -27.49 25.38 -21.14
N SER A 388 -28.33 24.63 -21.86
CA SER A 388 -28.88 25.05 -23.16
C SER A 388 -29.90 26.18 -23.00
N ARG A 389 -30.78 26.11 -21.98
CA ARG A 389 -31.69 27.20 -21.63
C ARG A 389 -30.96 28.47 -21.17
N MET A 390 -29.87 28.34 -20.41
CA MET A 390 -29.05 29.50 -20.05
C MET A 390 -28.34 30.13 -21.26
N ARG A 391 -27.94 29.33 -22.25
CA ARG A 391 -27.39 29.83 -23.52
C ARG A 391 -28.44 30.56 -24.37
N GLU A 392 -29.68 30.08 -24.41
CA GLU A 392 -30.78 30.77 -25.09
C GLU A 392 -31.14 32.11 -24.43
N ILE A 393 -31.12 32.18 -23.09
CA ILE A 393 -31.37 33.41 -22.33
C ILE A 393 -30.26 34.47 -22.52
N ASN A 394 -29.00 34.05 -22.66
CA ASN A 394 -27.88 34.97 -22.90
C ASN A 394 -27.84 35.53 -24.33
N CYS A 395 -28.52 34.90 -25.30
CA CYS A 395 -28.57 35.39 -26.68
C CYS A 395 -29.62 36.50 -26.90
N GLU A 396 -30.57 36.70 -25.97
CA GLU A 396 -31.60 37.76 -26.09
C GLU A 396 -31.14 39.13 -25.57
N TYR A 397 -29.93 39.26 -25.00
CA TYR A 397 -29.44 40.51 -24.38
C TYR A 397 -28.23 41.17 -25.07
N GLU A 398 -27.77 40.67 -26.23
CA GLU A 398 -26.67 41.27 -27.02
C GLU A 398 -27.12 41.91 -28.35
N SER A 399 -28.41 42.19 -28.50
CA SER A 399 -28.94 42.93 -29.65
C SER A 399 -29.86 44.06 -29.20
N ASP A 400 -29.31 45.04 -28.49
CA ASP A 400 -29.74 46.44 -28.45
C ASP A 400 -28.78 47.21 -27.54
N ASP A 401 -27.69 47.76 -28.11
CA ASP A 401 -27.18 49.11 -27.83
C ASP A 401 -25.88 49.41 -28.60
N GLU A 402 -25.99 50.44 -29.45
CA GLU A 402 -24.99 51.31 -30.14
C GLU A 402 -23.89 50.75 -31.08
#